data_AF-A0A0D2BCA1-F1
#
_entry.id   AF-A0A0D2BCA1-F1
#
_cell.length_a   1.000
_cell.length_b   1.000
_cell.length_c   1.000
_cell.angle_alpha   90.00
_cell.angle_beta   90.00
_cell.angle_gamma   90.00
#
_symmetry.space_group_name_H-M   'P 1'
#
loop_
_entity.id
_entity.type
_entity.pdbx_description
1 polymer ?
#
loop_
_entity_poly.entity_id
_entity_poly.type
_entity_poly.pdbx_seq_one_letter_code
_entity_poly.pdbx_strand_id
1 'polypeptide(L)'
;MVLDLLGLAIGIPAAAGVSTGVAVATSEAVRQQEKEDRDEQLRMRDFHLDVYCDARSRKREQVDGSIVVLKENKLWLAPKDPKTKKPLPMQGEARPCHPFTGFFLDFVGERPKVDPMFERLNKPVKIRGLVSTISQDPPTLNWIYVDRKTMELKYGSREQAQRQLVGPFGCTEDEVGLTLEHWEGFVAVEERKDTWALYCISSSASSFQPAGMFGKAIRRTFFKGSNADKKQDDRDDDGLRDTVFRTRVLQCSLERRFVDEQDEVKIKSR
;
A
#
# COMPACT_ATOMS: atom_id res chain seq x y z
N MET A 1 2.08 -85.19 16.73
CA MET A 1 1.00 -85.98 16.08
C MET A 1 -0.18 -85.98 17.03
N VAL A 2 -1.41 -86.10 16.52
CA VAL A 2 -2.71 -85.80 17.18
C VAL A 2 -2.93 -84.28 17.40
N LEU A 3 -3.99 -83.61 16.95
CA LEU A 3 -5.36 -84.02 16.56
C LEU A 3 -5.89 -83.05 15.48
N ASP A 4 -6.51 -83.58 14.42
CA ASP A 4 -7.52 -82.88 13.61
C ASP A 4 -8.87 -82.95 14.34
N LEU A 5 -9.64 -81.85 14.42
CA LEU A 5 -11.10 -81.91 14.60
C LEU A 5 -11.85 -80.61 14.23
N LEU A 6 -12.66 -80.73 13.17
CA LEU A 6 -14.03 -80.20 12.93
C LEU A 6 -14.47 -78.77 13.35
N GLY A 7 -15.06 -78.06 12.39
CA GLY A 7 -16.53 -77.92 12.38
C GLY A 7 -17.18 -76.58 12.81
N LEU A 8 -17.55 -75.77 11.79
CA LEU A 8 -18.85 -75.13 11.53
C LEU A 8 -19.58 -74.20 12.54
N ALA A 9 -19.74 -72.92 12.11
CA ALA A 9 -20.87 -71.95 12.30
C ALA A 9 -21.19 -71.46 13.74
N ILE A 10 -21.61 -70.22 14.06
CA ILE A 10 -22.52 -69.21 13.46
C ILE A 10 -22.20 -67.81 14.09
N GLY A 11 -22.33 -66.70 13.34
CA GLY A 11 -22.93 -65.45 13.88
C GLY A 11 -22.17 -64.10 13.93
N ILE A 12 -22.29 -63.31 12.83
CA ILE A 12 -22.59 -61.84 12.72
C ILE A 12 -21.58 -60.76 13.27
N PRO A 13 -21.36 -59.63 12.55
CA PRO A 13 -20.15 -58.81 12.62
C PRO A 13 -20.28 -57.54 13.47
N ALA A 14 -19.14 -57.03 13.98
CA ALA A 14 -19.03 -55.66 14.50
C ALA A 14 -17.83 -54.97 13.88
N ALA A 15 -18.13 -54.02 13.00
CA ALA A 15 -17.19 -53.06 12.44
C ALA A 15 -16.90 -51.93 13.45
N ALA A 16 -15.62 -51.64 13.66
CA ALA A 16 -15.11 -50.34 14.08
C ALA A 16 -13.75 -50.22 13.37
N GLY A 17 -13.58 -49.39 12.35
CA GLY A 17 -13.91 -47.97 12.31
C GLY A 17 -12.61 -47.18 12.33
N VAL A 18 -11.67 -47.49 11.42
CA VAL A 18 -10.51 -46.63 11.17
C VAL A 18 -10.97 -45.57 10.19
N SER A 19 -11.51 -44.46 10.69
CA SER A 19 -11.74 -43.28 9.87
C SER A 19 -10.44 -42.49 9.76
N THR A 20 -9.50 -42.95 8.94
CA THR A 20 -8.55 -42.04 8.31
C THR A 20 -9.36 -41.16 7.35
N GLY A 21 -9.85 -40.04 7.87
CA GLY A 21 -10.55 -39.03 7.09
C GLY A 21 -9.60 -38.39 6.11
N VAL A 22 -9.46 -38.98 4.92
CA VAL A 22 -8.92 -38.28 3.77
C VAL A 22 -10.01 -37.31 3.34
N ALA A 23 -9.90 -36.06 3.78
CA ALA A 23 -10.74 -34.99 3.27
C ALA A 23 -10.43 -34.82 1.78
N VAL A 24 -11.28 -35.38 0.92
CA VAL A 24 -11.24 -35.11 -0.52
C VAL A 24 -11.78 -33.69 -0.70
N ALA A 25 -10.88 -32.71 -0.60
CA ALA A 25 -11.21 -31.34 -0.96
C ALA A 25 -11.54 -31.31 -2.46
N THR A 26 -12.69 -30.76 -2.83
CA THR A 26 -13.06 -30.55 -4.23
C THR A 26 -12.05 -29.60 -4.89
N SER A 27 -11.79 -29.75 -6.19
CA SER A 27 -10.80 -28.92 -6.91
C SER A 27 -11.07 -27.41 -6.79
N GLU A 28 -12.33 -27.01 -6.65
CA GLU A 28 -12.74 -25.63 -6.38
C GLU A 28 -12.40 -25.17 -4.96
N ALA A 29 -12.60 -26.04 -3.95
CA ALA A 29 -12.24 -25.72 -2.57
C ALA A 29 -10.72 -25.60 -2.41
N VAL A 30 -9.94 -26.48 -3.06
CA VAL A 30 -8.47 -26.38 -3.09
C VAL A 30 -8.04 -25.08 -3.78
N ARG A 31 -8.60 -24.76 -4.95
CA ARG A 31 -8.25 -23.54 -5.68
C ARG A 31 -8.63 -22.27 -4.93
N GLN A 32 -9.73 -22.29 -4.19
CA GLN A 32 -10.15 -21.20 -3.33
C GLN A 32 -9.21 -21.04 -2.14
N GLN A 33 -8.84 -22.14 -1.49
CA GLN A 33 -7.88 -22.14 -0.38
C GLN A 33 -6.50 -21.66 -0.82
N GLU A 34 -5.99 -22.14 -1.96
CA GLU A 34 -4.72 -21.66 -2.53
C GLU A 34 -4.74 -20.17 -2.86
N LYS A 35 -5.89 -19.64 -3.27
CA LYS A 35 -6.03 -18.20 -3.53
C LYS A 35 -6.00 -17.40 -2.23
N GLU A 36 -6.72 -17.85 -1.22
CA GLU A 36 -6.73 -17.22 0.11
C GLU A 36 -5.34 -17.24 0.75
N ASP A 37 -4.64 -18.38 0.67
CA ASP A 37 -3.28 -18.54 1.18
C ASP A 37 -2.29 -17.60 0.45
N ARG A 38 -2.41 -17.46 -0.88
CA ARG A 38 -1.59 -16.51 -1.65
C ARG A 38 -1.88 -15.06 -1.26
N ASP A 39 -3.16 -14.70 -1.12
CA ASP A 39 -3.55 -13.35 -0.73
C ASP A 39 -3.01 -12.98 0.66
N GLU A 40 -2.98 -13.93 1.61
CA GLU A 40 -2.39 -13.73 2.93
C GLU A 40 -0.87 -13.61 2.89
N GLN A 41 -0.19 -14.48 2.11
CA GLN A 41 1.26 -14.41 1.93
C GLN A 41 1.69 -13.08 1.33
N LEU A 42 0.99 -12.60 0.31
CA LEU A 42 1.26 -11.30 -0.33
C LEU A 42 0.94 -10.11 0.58
N ARG A 43 0.03 -10.25 1.54
CA ARG A 43 -0.25 -9.20 2.53
C ARG A 43 0.90 -8.96 3.49
N MET A 44 1.56 -10.02 3.93
CA MET A 44 2.62 -9.96 4.95
C MET A 44 4.03 -9.85 4.37
N ARG A 45 4.17 -9.84 3.04
CA ARG A 45 5.48 -9.70 2.40
C ARG A 45 5.92 -8.25 2.37
N ASP A 46 7.13 -7.98 2.85
CA ASP A 46 7.72 -6.65 2.85
C ASP A 46 7.99 -6.18 1.41
N PHE A 47 7.65 -4.91 1.14
CA PHE A 47 7.95 -4.25 -0.11
C PHE A 47 8.41 -2.80 0.10
N HIS A 48 9.25 -2.36 -0.82
CA HIS A 48 9.51 -0.95 -1.10
C HIS A 48 8.48 -0.38 -2.07
N LEU A 49 8.40 0.94 -2.11
CA LEU A 49 7.61 1.66 -3.11
C LEU A 49 8.56 2.41 -4.04
N ASP A 50 8.50 2.07 -5.32
CA ASP A 50 9.09 2.83 -6.41
C ASP A 50 8.03 3.76 -7.02
N VAL A 51 8.47 4.85 -7.62
CA VAL A 51 7.58 5.79 -8.29
C VAL A 51 7.66 5.64 -9.80
N TYR A 52 6.51 5.49 -10.44
CA TYR A 52 6.36 5.59 -11.89
C TYR A 52 5.71 6.92 -12.26
N CYS A 53 6.32 7.67 -13.19
CA CYS A 53 5.81 8.96 -13.63
C CYS A 53 6.03 9.17 -15.14
N ASP A 54 4.93 9.26 -15.88
CA ASP A 54 4.90 9.48 -17.33
C ASP A 54 4.57 10.94 -17.71
N ALA A 55 4.46 11.82 -16.72
CA ALA A 55 4.13 13.23 -16.93
C ALA A 55 5.12 13.90 -17.90
N ARG A 56 4.62 14.70 -18.84
CA ARG A 56 5.42 15.43 -19.84
C ARG A 56 6.16 16.65 -19.25
N SER A 57 6.84 16.48 -18.12
CA SER A 57 7.51 17.55 -17.40
C SER A 57 9.03 17.46 -17.51
N ARG A 58 9.71 18.62 -17.55
CA ARG A 58 11.19 18.69 -17.43
C ARG A 58 11.72 18.14 -16.10
N LYS A 59 10.84 17.97 -15.11
CA LYS A 59 11.15 17.41 -13.79
C LYS A 59 10.81 15.93 -13.66
N ARG A 60 10.25 15.29 -14.70
CA ARG A 60 9.85 13.88 -14.70
C ARG A 60 10.97 12.98 -14.18
N GLU A 61 12.20 13.17 -14.65
CA GLU A 61 13.38 12.38 -14.28
C GLU A 61 13.77 12.47 -12.79
N GLN A 62 13.27 13.47 -12.06
CA GLN A 62 13.48 13.56 -10.61
C GLN A 62 12.46 12.73 -9.82
N VAL A 63 11.34 12.38 -10.44
CA VAL A 63 10.20 11.68 -9.82
C VAL A 63 10.12 10.23 -10.30
N ASP A 64 10.18 10.02 -11.61
CA ASP A 64 10.17 8.71 -12.26
C ASP A 64 11.39 7.88 -11.83
N GLY A 65 11.16 6.64 -11.41
CA GLY A 65 12.19 5.72 -10.91
C GLY A 65 12.76 6.03 -9.53
N SER A 66 12.23 7.06 -8.84
CA SER A 66 12.60 7.36 -7.44
C SER A 66 12.04 6.32 -6.47
N ILE A 67 12.61 6.27 -5.26
CA ILE A 67 12.17 5.39 -4.17
C ILE A 67 11.53 6.23 -3.06
N VAL A 68 10.47 5.70 -2.45
CA VAL A 68 9.79 6.35 -1.33
C VAL A 68 10.58 6.17 -0.03
N VAL A 69 10.81 7.27 0.68
CA VAL A 69 11.52 7.31 1.96
C VAL A 69 10.70 8.04 3.03
N LEU A 70 10.94 7.71 4.29
CA LEU A 70 10.27 8.29 5.46
C LEU A 70 11.16 9.33 6.10
N LYS A 71 10.63 10.54 6.30
CA LYS A 71 11.31 11.63 7.00
C LYS A 71 10.31 12.61 7.60
N GLU A 72 10.53 13.02 8.86
CA GLU A 72 9.74 14.07 9.52
C GLU A 72 8.22 13.82 9.46
N ASN A 73 7.78 12.57 9.69
CA ASN A 73 6.37 12.13 9.64
C ASN A 73 5.71 12.22 8.25
N LYS A 74 6.49 12.41 7.18
CA LYS A 74 6.02 12.46 5.78
C LYS A 74 6.75 11.47 4.90
N LEU A 75 6.13 11.12 3.78
CA LEU A 75 6.71 10.30 2.74
C LEU A 75 7.28 11.21 1.64
N TRP A 76 8.54 10.98 1.30
CA TRP A 76 9.31 11.75 0.34
C TRP A 76 9.87 10.87 -0.75
N LEU A 77 10.33 11.49 -1.83
CA LEU A 77 11.03 10.80 -2.92
C LEU A 77 12.53 11.02 -2.79
N ALA A 78 13.28 9.92 -2.84
CA ALA A 78 14.73 9.93 -2.92
C ALA A 78 15.19 9.34 -4.27
N PRO A 79 16.29 9.86 -4.85
CA PRO A 79 16.92 9.19 -5.97
C PRO A 79 17.32 7.76 -5.57
N LYS A 80 17.19 6.83 -6.50
CA LYS A 80 17.48 5.41 -6.25
C LYS A 80 18.76 5.00 -6.95
N ASP A 81 19.65 4.33 -6.24
CA ASP A 81 20.86 3.79 -6.84
C ASP A 81 20.50 2.66 -7.82
N PRO A 82 20.90 2.75 -9.11
CA PRO A 82 20.51 1.76 -10.11
C PRO A 82 21.11 0.37 -9.85
N LYS A 83 22.24 0.29 -9.14
CA LYS A 83 22.94 -0.97 -8.81
C LYS A 83 22.46 -1.55 -7.50
N THR A 84 22.47 -0.75 -6.43
CA THR A 84 22.14 -1.26 -5.09
C THR A 84 20.64 -1.27 -4.81
N LYS A 85 19.85 -0.58 -5.63
CA LYS A 85 18.39 -0.36 -5.47
C LYS A 85 18.01 0.35 -4.17
N LYS A 86 18.99 0.90 -3.45
CA LYS A 86 18.81 1.62 -2.18
C LYS A 86 18.61 3.13 -2.41
N PRO A 87 17.99 3.84 -1.45
CA PRO A 87 17.89 5.30 -1.53
C PRO A 87 19.27 5.94 -1.47
N LEU A 88 19.48 6.93 -2.33
CA LEU A 88 20.56 7.90 -2.21
C LEU A 88 20.12 9.07 -1.31
N PRO A 89 21.05 9.85 -0.74
CA PRO A 89 20.69 11.04 0.04
C PRO A 89 19.85 12.02 -0.78
N MET A 90 18.79 12.53 -0.17
CA MET A 90 17.99 13.63 -0.73
C MET A 90 18.81 14.94 -0.73
N GLN A 91 18.35 15.94 -1.49
CA GLN A 91 19.02 17.25 -1.51
C GLN A 91 19.07 17.85 -0.11
N GLY A 92 20.28 18.23 0.33
CA GLY A 92 20.52 18.81 1.65
C GLY A 92 20.71 17.79 2.78
N GLU A 93 20.58 16.49 2.49
CA GLU A 93 20.80 15.42 3.47
C GLU A 93 22.20 14.81 3.32
N ALA A 94 22.85 14.54 4.46
CA ALA A 94 24.18 13.91 4.47
C ALA A 94 24.11 12.38 4.32
N ARG A 95 22.97 11.76 4.67
CA ARG A 95 22.76 10.31 4.64
C ARG A 95 21.42 9.98 3.98
N PRO A 96 21.27 8.78 3.40
CA PRO A 96 19.98 8.32 2.91
C PRO A 96 18.93 8.31 4.04
N CYS A 97 17.72 8.73 3.72
CA CYS A 97 16.58 8.57 4.61
C CYS A 97 16.14 7.10 4.65
N HIS A 98 15.37 6.73 5.68
CA HIS A 98 14.86 5.38 5.85
C HIS A 98 13.91 5.03 4.70
N PRO A 99 14.17 3.99 3.89
CA PRO A 99 13.25 3.61 2.83
C PRO A 99 11.93 3.14 3.41
N PHE A 100 10.83 3.40 2.69
CA PHE A 100 9.58 2.72 2.98
C PHE A 100 9.81 1.21 2.84
N THR A 101 9.56 0.47 3.92
CA THR A 101 9.62 -1.00 3.93
C THR A 101 8.40 -1.45 4.70
N GLY A 102 7.37 -1.84 3.95
CA GLY A 102 6.04 -2.00 4.49
C GLY A 102 5.28 -3.17 3.92
N PHE A 103 4.17 -3.45 4.57
CA PHE A 103 3.26 -4.56 4.29
C PHE A 103 1.86 -4.19 4.77
N PHE A 104 0.87 -5.04 4.49
CA PHE A 104 -0.52 -4.77 4.84
C PHE A 104 -0.90 -5.40 6.18
N LEU A 105 -1.60 -4.62 7.01
CA LEU A 105 -2.18 -5.09 8.27
C LEU A 105 -3.65 -4.67 8.39
N ASP A 106 -4.41 -5.45 9.15
CA ASP A 106 -5.78 -5.07 9.50
C ASP A 106 -5.75 -3.86 10.44
N PHE A 107 -6.20 -2.71 9.95
CA PHE A 107 -6.51 -1.56 10.78
C PHE A 107 -7.91 -1.72 11.36
N VAL A 108 -8.01 -1.67 12.69
CA VAL A 108 -9.27 -1.72 13.42
C VAL A 108 -9.51 -0.36 14.06
N GLY A 109 -10.14 0.54 13.30
CA GLY A 109 -10.46 1.87 13.79
C GLY A 109 -11.66 1.88 14.74
N GLU A 110 -11.78 2.96 15.52
CA GLU A 110 -13.06 3.33 16.12
C GLU A 110 -14.05 3.60 14.98
N ARG A 111 -15.22 2.95 15.02
CA ARG A 111 -16.18 2.85 13.91
C ARG A 111 -16.46 4.23 13.27
N PRO A 112 -16.29 4.40 11.95
CA PRO A 112 -17.06 5.39 11.21
C PRO A 112 -18.55 5.03 11.34
N LYS A 113 -19.40 5.97 11.78
CA LYS A 113 -20.86 5.80 11.83
C LYS A 113 -21.47 5.77 10.42
N VAL A 114 -21.14 4.76 9.62
CA VAL A 114 -21.61 4.64 8.25
C VAL A 114 -21.84 3.16 7.98
N ASP A 115 -23.01 2.71 8.39
CA ASP A 115 -23.98 1.92 7.62
C ASP A 115 -24.90 1.18 8.62
N PRO A 116 -26.21 1.48 8.68
CA PRO A 116 -27.17 0.82 9.57
C PRO A 116 -27.20 -0.72 9.41
N MET A 117 -26.78 -1.24 8.25
CA MET A 117 -26.72 -2.67 7.99
C MET A 117 -25.58 -3.35 8.77
N PHE A 118 -24.44 -2.69 8.95
CA PHE A 118 -23.29 -3.23 9.69
C PHE A 118 -23.42 -3.08 11.21
N GLU A 119 -24.27 -2.17 11.68
CA GLU A 119 -24.57 -1.98 13.10
C GLU A 119 -25.21 -3.23 13.73
N ARG A 120 -25.95 -4.02 12.92
CA ARG A 120 -26.60 -5.27 13.33
C ARG A 120 -25.62 -6.44 13.55
N LEU A 121 -24.42 -6.38 12.97
CA LEU A 121 -23.48 -7.50 13.00
C LEU A 121 -22.48 -7.43 14.16
N ASN A 122 -22.44 -6.31 14.90
CA ASN A 122 -21.53 -6.00 16.02
C ASN A 122 -20.05 -6.36 15.82
N LYS A 123 -19.61 -6.52 14.56
CA LYS A 123 -18.21 -6.82 14.20
C LYS A 123 -17.49 -5.51 13.87
N PRO A 124 -16.27 -5.30 14.39
CA PRO A 124 -15.46 -4.16 13.96
C PRO A 124 -15.13 -4.30 12.48
N VAL A 125 -15.32 -3.22 11.71
CA VAL A 125 -14.93 -3.17 10.29
C VAL A 125 -13.41 -3.17 10.24
N LYS A 126 -12.83 -4.27 9.74
CA LYS A 126 -11.41 -4.37 9.45
C LYS A 126 -11.14 -3.67 8.13
N ILE A 127 -10.30 -2.65 8.17
CA ILE A 127 -9.85 -1.94 6.97
C ILE A 127 -8.43 -2.40 6.68
N ARG A 128 -8.11 -2.72 5.43
CA ARG A 128 -6.72 -3.02 5.06
C ARG A 128 -5.91 -1.73 5.17
N GLY A 129 -5.04 -1.66 6.16
CA GLY A 129 -4.11 -0.56 6.38
C GLY A 129 -2.71 -0.90 5.87
N LEU A 130 -1.91 0.14 5.68
CA LEU A 130 -0.51 0.04 5.26
C LEU A 130 0.38 0.44 6.44
N VAL A 131 1.41 -0.36 6.72
CA VAL A 131 2.43 -0.04 7.73
C VAL A 131 3.80 0.03 7.08
N SER A 132 4.72 0.74 7.70
CA SER A 132 6.14 0.74 7.35
C SER A 132 7.00 0.71 8.60
N THR A 133 8.18 0.11 8.47
CA THR A 133 9.27 0.36 9.42
C THR A 133 9.69 1.83 9.36
N ILE A 134 10.10 2.39 10.49
CA ILE A 134 10.66 3.75 10.61
C ILE A 134 12.09 3.77 11.17
N SER A 135 12.53 2.63 11.71
CA SER A 135 13.88 2.35 12.19
C SER A 135 14.19 0.89 11.89
N GLN A 136 15.46 0.56 11.68
CA GLN A 136 15.91 -0.81 11.48
C GLN A 136 16.17 -1.54 12.81
N ASP A 137 16.78 -0.85 13.77
CA ASP A 137 17.11 -1.42 15.09
C ASP A 137 16.86 -0.40 16.23
N PRO A 138 15.86 -0.63 17.11
CA PRO A 138 14.85 -1.68 17.02
C PRO A 138 13.87 -1.40 15.86
N PRO A 139 13.34 -2.45 15.21
CA PRO A 139 12.34 -2.28 14.16
C PRO A 139 11.05 -1.75 14.79
N THR A 140 10.69 -0.53 14.41
CA THR A 140 9.48 0.15 14.88
C THR A 140 8.56 0.36 13.69
N LEU A 141 7.27 0.06 13.86
CA LEU A 141 6.25 0.16 12.82
C LEU A 141 5.36 1.36 13.07
N ASN A 142 5.08 2.11 12.01
CA ASN A 142 4.05 3.14 12.00
C ASN A 142 3.06 2.89 10.86
N TRP A 143 1.84 3.37 11.06
CA TRP A 143 0.78 3.34 10.05
C TRP A 143 1.00 4.44 9.03
N ILE A 144 0.83 4.11 7.76
CA ILE A 144 0.76 5.09 6.68
C ILE A 144 -0.69 5.56 6.55
N TYR A 145 -0.88 6.85 6.41
CA TYR A 145 -2.18 7.47 6.23
C TYR A 145 -2.09 8.73 5.39
N VAL A 146 -3.21 9.12 4.79
CA VAL A 146 -3.35 10.44 4.17
C VAL A 146 -3.91 11.40 5.21
N ASP A 147 -3.21 12.50 5.47
CA ASP A 147 -3.72 13.58 6.29
C ASP A 147 -4.93 14.20 5.59
N ARG A 148 -6.11 14.08 6.21
CA ARG A 148 -7.37 14.55 5.61
C ARG A 148 -7.35 16.03 5.32
N LYS A 149 -6.58 16.83 6.07
CA LYS A 149 -6.57 18.29 5.90
C LYS A 149 -5.67 18.69 4.73
N THR A 150 -4.47 18.13 4.66
CA THR A 150 -3.42 18.57 3.74
C THR A 150 -3.29 17.68 2.50
N MET A 151 -3.86 16.47 2.53
CA MET A 151 -3.68 15.39 1.55
C MET A 151 -2.25 14.83 1.49
N GLU A 152 -1.41 15.18 2.46
CA GLU A 152 -0.04 14.67 2.58
C GLU A 152 -0.07 13.20 2.97
N LEU A 153 0.79 12.40 2.33
CA LEU A 153 1.05 11.03 2.74
C LEU A 153 2.00 11.06 3.94
N LYS A 154 1.52 10.58 5.08
CA LYS A 154 2.19 10.65 6.38
C LYS A 154 2.32 9.28 7.02
N TYR A 155 3.17 9.21 8.03
CA TYR A 155 3.28 8.04 8.89
C TYR A 155 3.19 8.44 10.37
N GLY A 156 2.71 7.53 11.22
CA GLY A 156 2.60 7.81 12.66
C GLY A 156 1.99 6.66 13.47
N SER A 157 1.78 6.93 14.76
CA SER A 157 1.19 5.96 15.68
C SER A 157 -0.26 5.65 15.30
N ARG A 158 -0.82 4.59 15.90
CA ARG A 158 -2.22 4.22 15.67
C ARG A 158 -3.19 5.35 16.03
N GLU A 159 -2.91 6.07 17.12
CA GLU A 159 -3.75 7.16 17.64
C GLU A 159 -3.77 8.37 16.70
N GLN A 160 -2.67 8.60 15.98
CA GLN A 160 -2.58 9.63 14.94
C GLN A 160 -3.33 9.18 13.69
N ALA A 161 -3.10 7.93 13.27
CA ALA A 161 -3.67 7.35 12.06
C ALA A 161 -5.21 7.23 12.12
N GLN A 162 -5.79 6.83 13.26
CA GLN A 162 -7.24 6.59 13.37
C GLN A 162 -8.14 7.79 13.03
N ARG A 163 -7.60 9.02 13.07
CA ARG A 163 -8.33 10.26 12.76
C ARG A 163 -8.20 10.67 11.28
N GLN A 164 -7.43 9.92 10.51
CA GLN A 164 -7.00 10.22 9.15
C GLN A 164 -7.56 9.22 8.15
N LEU A 165 -7.15 9.29 6.89
CA LEU A 165 -7.53 8.29 5.89
C LEU A 165 -6.48 7.18 5.87
N VAL A 166 -6.82 6.04 6.48
CA VAL A 166 -5.92 4.89 6.71
C VAL A 166 -6.12 3.74 5.73
N GLY A 167 -7.07 3.87 4.80
CA GLY A 167 -7.41 2.80 3.87
C GLY A 167 -8.88 2.84 3.42
N PRO A 168 -9.34 1.79 2.70
CA PRO A 168 -8.58 0.57 2.42
C PRO A 168 -7.43 0.82 1.45
N PHE A 169 -6.21 0.47 1.86
CA PHE A 169 -5.11 0.29 0.93
C PHE A 169 -5.27 -1.02 0.19
N GLY A 170 -4.80 -1.08 -1.04
CA GLY A 170 -4.82 -2.27 -1.85
C GLY A 170 -3.76 -2.22 -2.94
N CYS A 171 -3.96 -3.03 -3.96
CA CYS A 171 -3.18 -2.99 -5.17
C CYS A 171 -4.09 -2.97 -6.40
N THR A 172 -3.52 -2.63 -7.54
CA THR A 172 -4.11 -2.79 -8.87
C THR A 172 -4.31 -4.27 -9.21
N GLU A 173 -5.04 -4.54 -10.29
CA GLU A 173 -5.36 -5.91 -10.74
C GLU A 173 -4.12 -6.73 -11.12
N ASP A 174 -3.08 -6.07 -11.62
CA ASP A 174 -1.78 -6.66 -11.93
C ASP A 174 -0.88 -6.82 -10.68
N GLU A 175 -1.40 -6.44 -9.50
CA GLU A 175 -0.71 -6.47 -8.21
C GLU A 175 0.53 -5.57 -8.12
N VAL A 176 0.76 -4.66 -9.06
CA VAL A 176 1.96 -3.81 -9.08
C VAL A 176 1.73 -2.48 -8.36
N GLY A 177 0.73 -1.72 -8.79
CA GLY A 177 0.42 -0.38 -8.27
C GLY A 177 -0.27 -0.44 -6.92
N LEU A 178 0.11 0.44 -6.01
CA LEU A 178 -0.59 0.67 -4.74
C LEU A 178 -1.88 1.45 -5.01
N THR A 179 -2.97 1.08 -4.34
CA THR A 179 -4.24 1.80 -4.40
C THR A 179 -4.68 2.25 -3.02
N LEU A 180 -5.42 3.36 -2.95
CA LEU A 180 -6.12 3.80 -1.76
C LEU A 180 -7.59 4.01 -2.11
N GLU A 181 -8.50 3.38 -1.36
CA GLU A 181 -9.94 3.38 -1.68
C GLU A 181 -10.20 2.92 -3.12
N HIS A 182 -9.44 1.92 -3.59
CA HIS A 182 -9.49 1.41 -4.97
C HIS A 182 -9.16 2.45 -6.05
N TRP A 183 -8.39 3.49 -5.69
CA TRP A 183 -8.00 4.59 -6.57
C TRP A 183 -6.49 4.84 -6.55
N GLU A 184 -5.89 5.06 -7.71
CA GLU A 184 -4.47 5.41 -7.89
C GLU A 184 -4.27 6.94 -7.94
N GLY A 185 -4.63 7.61 -6.85
CA GLY A 185 -4.65 9.07 -6.78
C GLY A 185 -3.35 9.73 -6.33
N PHE A 186 -2.20 9.09 -6.51
CA PHE A 186 -0.93 9.58 -5.95
C PHE A 186 -0.31 10.70 -6.78
N VAL A 187 0.26 11.69 -6.09
CA VAL A 187 0.94 12.82 -6.74
C VAL A 187 2.21 13.19 -5.97
N ALA A 188 3.24 13.57 -6.72
CA ALA A 188 4.48 14.12 -6.21
C ALA A 188 4.42 15.65 -6.26
N VAL A 189 4.71 16.30 -5.14
CA VAL A 189 4.66 17.77 -4.98
C VAL A 189 6.05 18.30 -4.63
N GLU A 190 6.55 19.24 -5.41
CA GLU A 190 7.82 19.94 -5.15
C GLU A 190 7.62 20.98 -4.03
N GLU A 191 7.88 20.60 -2.78
CA GLU A 191 7.73 21.51 -1.62
C GLU A 191 8.91 22.47 -1.46
N ARG A 192 10.09 21.99 -1.84
CA ARG A 192 11.32 22.77 -1.94
C ARG A 192 11.96 22.42 -3.28
N LYS A 193 12.86 23.28 -3.75
CA LYS A 193 13.60 23.05 -4.99
C LYS A 193 14.12 21.60 -4.99
N ASP A 194 13.82 20.85 -6.05
CA ASP A 194 14.25 19.45 -6.26
C ASP A 194 13.91 18.46 -5.12
N THR A 195 12.96 18.80 -4.24
CA THR A 195 12.56 17.99 -3.09
C THR A 195 11.07 17.68 -3.15
N TRP A 196 10.73 16.41 -3.32
CA TRP A 196 9.38 15.96 -3.67
C TRP A 196 8.75 15.18 -2.52
N ALA A 197 7.57 15.64 -2.06
CA ALA A 197 6.75 14.95 -1.07
C ALA A 197 5.57 14.24 -1.75
N LEU A 198 5.13 13.12 -1.18
CA LEU A 198 3.98 12.38 -1.66
C LEU A 198 2.67 12.88 -1.05
N TYR A 199 1.66 12.95 -1.91
CA TYR A 199 0.29 13.28 -1.58
C TYR A 199 -0.64 12.27 -2.25
N CYS A 200 -1.88 12.14 -1.75
CA CYS A 200 -2.88 11.29 -2.36
C CYS A 200 -4.23 12.01 -2.43
N ILE A 201 -4.85 11.97 -3.59
CA ILE A 201 -6.18 12.49 -3.85
C ILE A 201 -7.16 11.34 -3.69
N SER A 202 -7.87 11.32 -2.57
CA SER A 202 -8.96 10.36 -2.35
C SER A 202 -10.12 10.63 -3.31
N SER A 203 -10.76 9.57 -3.81
CA SER A 203 -11.96 9.65 -4.65
C SER A 203 -13.15 10.33 -3.94
N SER A 204 -13.21 10.22 -2.60
CA SER A 204 -14.21 10.88 -1.75
C SER A 204 -13.95 12.38 -1.55
N ALA A 205 -12.76 12.87 -1.91
CA ALA A 205 -12.34 14.25 -1.67
C ALA A 205 -12.98 15.29 -2.62
N SER A 206 -13.88 14.90 -3.53
CA SER A 206 -14.62 15.80 -4.42
C SER A 206 -15.38 16.91 -3.66
N SER A 207 -15.87 16.60 -2.44
CA SER A 207 -16.56 17.54 -1.54
C SER A 207 -15.64 18.26 -0.55
N PHE A 208 -14.38 17.84 -0.39
CA PHE A 208 -13.51 18.34 0.66
C PHE A 208 -12.78 19.63 0.24
N GLN A 209 -12.73 20.61 1.15
CA GLN A 209 -11.90 21.81 0.99
C GLN A 209 -10.55 21.57 1.70
N PRO A 210 -9.49 21.20 0.96
CA PRO A 210 -8.19 20.97 1.58
C PRO A 210 -7.68 22.25 2.26
N ALA A 211 -7.16 22.09 3.47
CA ALA A 211 -6.49 23.14 4.22
C ALA A 211 -4.99 23.12 3.90
N GLY A 212 -4.38 24.29 3.82
CA GLY A 212 -2.99 24.43 3.40
C GLY A 212 -2.84 24.68 1.89
N MET A 213 -1.68 25.23 1.53
CA MET A 213 -1.40 25.74 0.19
C MET A 213 -1.35 24.61 -0.86
N PHE A 214 -0.69 23.50 -0.52
CA PHE A 214 -0.48 22.37 -1.43
C PHE A 214 -1.77 21.65 -1.79
N GLY A 215 -2.63 21.37 -0.81
CA GLY A 215 -3.91 20.71 -1.07
C GLY A 215 -4.85 21.54 -1.97
N LYS A 216 -4.84 22.87 -1.86
CA LYS A 216 -5.60 23.75 -2.78
C LYS A 216 -5.08 23.68 -4.21
N ALA A 217 -3.75 23.67 -4.39
CA ALA A 217 -3.13 23.53 -5.70
C ALA A 217 -3.50 22.19 -6.35
N ILE A 218 -3.35 21.08 -5.61
CA ILE A 218 -3.70 19.72 -6.06
C ILE A 218 -5.17 19.64 -6.51
N ARG A 219 -6.11 20.19 -5.72
CA ARG A 219 -7.54 20.19 -6.11
C ARG A 219 -7.78 21.00 -7.39
N ARG A 220 -7.14 22.16 -7.53
CA ARG A 220 -7.27 23.00 -8.74
C ARG A 220 -6.75 22.27 -9.97
N THR A 221 -5.65 21.53 -9.85
CA THR A 221 -5.08 20.70 -10.91
C THR A 221 -6.06 19.65 -11.40
N PHE A 222 -6.61 18.84 -10.49
CA PHE A 222 -7.39 17.66 -10.87
C PHE A 222 -8.85 17.97 -11.22
N PHE A 223 -9.48 18.95 -10.56
CA PHE A 223 -10.92 19.20 -10.73
C PHE A 223 -11.25 20.32 -11.72
N LYS A 224 -10.27 21.13 -12.16
CA LYS A 224 -10.50 22.24 -13.10
C LYS A 224 -10.31 21.86 -14.57
N GLY A 225 -9.81 20.65 -14.86
CA GLY A 225 -9.59 20.13 -16.22
C GLY A 225 -10.86 19.64 -16.95
N SER A 226 -12.04 19.67 -16.33
CA SER A 226 -13.27 19.11 -16.92
C SER A 226 -13.97 20.02 -17.94
N ASN A 227 -13.52 21.26 -18.19
CA ASN A 227 -14.26 22.19 -19.06
C ASN A 227 -13.39 23.14 -19.91
N ALA A 228 -12.22 22.71 -20.36
CA ALA A 228 -11.38 23.51 -21.25
C ALA A 228 -11.02 22.73 -22.52
N ASP A 229 -11.35 23.35 -23.66
CA ASP A 229 -11.04 22.94 -25.03
C ASP A 229 -9.68 22.26 -25.17
N LYS A 230 -9.69 21.11 -25.87
CA LYS A 230 -8.50 20.50 -26.46
C LYS A 230 -7.93 21.42 -27.53
N LYS A 231 -7.12 22.39 -27.14
CA LYS A 231 -6.10 22.96 -28.04
C LYS A 231 -4.76 22.35 -27.68
N GLN A 232 -4.32 21.47 -28.57
CA GLN A 232 -2.94 21.08 -28.78
C GLN A 232 -2.09 22.36 -28.75
N ASP A 233 -1.33 22.55 -27.69
CA ASP A 233 -0.30 23.57 -27.62
C ASP A 233 1.00 22.86 -27.29
N ASP A 234 1.86 22.67 -28.31
CA ASP A 234 3.22 22.14 -28.18
C ASP A 234 4.15 23.17 -27.53
N ARG A 235 3.68 23.83 -26.47
CA ARG A 235 4.40 24.82 -25.67
C ARG A 235 4.52 24.30 -24.25
N ASP A 236 5.74 23.91 -23.89
CA ASP A 236 6.23 23.72 -22.53
C ASP A 236 5.15 23.32 -21.53
N ASP A 237 4.93 22.01 -21.41
CA ASP A 237 4.01 21.33 -20.48
C ASP A 237 4.48 21.44 -18.99
N ASP A 238 5.02 22.61 -18.65
CA ASP A 238 5.13 23.25 -17.34
C ASP A 238 3.73 23.63 -16.78
N GLY A 239 2.65 23.07 -17.35
CA GLY A 239 1.24 23.47 -17.24
C GLY A 239 0.60 23.37 -15.85
N LEU A 240 1.41 23.21 -14.81
CA LEU A 240 0.97 23.09 -13.42
C LEU A 240 1.76 23.98 -12.47
N ARG A 241 2.07 25.20 -12.90
CA ARG A 241 2.39 26.30 -11.99
C ARG A 241 1.10 26.96 -11.56
N ASP A 242 0.78 26.95 -10.27
CA ASP A 242 -0.14 27.97 -9.77
C ASP A 242 0.55 29.32 -10.01
N THR A 243 -0.08 30.22 -10.74
CA THR A 243 0.54 31.51 -11.10
C THR A 243 0.87 32.37 -9.88
N VAL A 244 0.33 31.99 -8.72
CA VAL A 244 0.60 32.58 -7.40
C VAL A 244 1.74 31.86 -6.65
N PHE A 245 1.94 30.56 -6.87
CA PHE A 245 2.93 29.74 -6.17
C PHE A 245 3.63 28.77 -7.13
N ARG A 246 4.95 28.89 -7.26
CA ARG A 246 5.82 28.06 -8.14
C ARG A 246 5.94 26.59 -7.68
N THR A 247 4.86 25.98 -7.21
CA THR A 247 4.85 24.59 -6.76
C THR A 247 4.49 23.69 -7.94
N ARG A 248 5.37 22.74 -8.26
CA ARG A 248 5.12 21.74 -9.30
C ARG A 248 4.44 20.52 -8.70
N VAL A 249 3.48 19.98 -9.43
CA VAL A 249 2.76 18.75 -9.08
C VAL A 249 2.81 17.82 -10.27
N LEU A 250 3.25 16.58 -10.05
CA LEU A 250 3.26 15.53 -11.06
C LEU A 250 2.42 14.36 -10.56
N GLN A 251 1.52 13.86 -11.40
CA GLN A 251 0.83 12.60 -11.14
C GLN A 251 1.83 11.45 -11.23
N CYS A 252 1.68 10.45 -10.36
CA CYS A 252 2.53 9.27 -10.35
C CYS A 252 1.78 8.04 -9.85
N SER A 253 2.22 6.85 -10.22
CA SER A 253 1.83 5.60 -9.56
C SER A 253 2.93 5.17 -8.59
N LEU A 254 2.54 4.44 -7.55
CA LEU A 254 3.44 3.87 -6.55
C LEU A 254 3.50 2.35 -6.77
N GLU A 255 4.60 1.85 -7.28
CA GLU A 255 4.78 0.44 -7.63
C GLU A 255 5.44 -0.32 -6.47
N ARG A 256 4.87 -1.46 -6.10
CA ARG A 256 5.43 -2.34 -5.08
C ARG A 256 6.64 -3.09 -5.64
N ARG A 257 7.77 -3.00 -4.95
CA ARG A 257 8.97 -3.81 -5.19
C ARG A 257 9.27 -4.62 -3.96
N PHE A 258 9.00 -5.92 -4.02
CA PHE A 258 9.19 -6.80 -2.87
C PHE A 258 10.66 -6.89 -2.48
N VAL A 259 10.90 -6.97 -1.17
CA VAL A 259 12.25 -7.15 -0.62
C VAL A 259 12.63 -8.61 -0.82
N ASP A 260 13.78 -8.86 -1.45
CA ASP A 260 14.27 -10.22 -1.64
C ASP A 260 14.67 -10.85 -0.29
N GLU A 261 14.42 -12.14 -0.11
CA GLU A 261 14.70 -12.88 1.14
C GLU A 261 16.18 -12.77 1.58
N GLN A 262 17.11 -12.57 0.65
CA GLN A 262 18.54 -12.40 0.96
C GLN A 262 18.86 -11.05 1.64
N ASP A 263 18.04 -10.03 1.39
CA ASP A 263 18.17 -8.73 2.05
C ASP A 263 17.42 -8.70 3.39
N GLU A 264 16.33 -9.48 3.56
CA GLU A 264 15.68 -9.67 4.86
C GLU A 264 16.64 -10.23 5.93
N VAL A 265 17.47 -11.21 5.57
CA VAL A 265 18.46 -11.79 6.49
C VAL A 265 19.47 -10.73 6.94
N LYS A 266 19.93 -9.87 6.02
CA LYS A 266 20.88 -8.79 6.35
C LYS A 266 20.26 -7.65 7.16
N ILE A 267 18.95 -7.40 6.99
CA ILE A 267 18.20 -6.40 7.77
C ILE A 267 17.98 -6.92 9.19
N LYS A 268 17.71 -8.23 9.37
CA LYS A 268 17.51 -8.86 10.69
C LYS A 268 18.81 -9.20 11.41
N SER A 269 19.96 -9.20 10.72
CA SER A 269 21.27 -9.61 11.26
C SER A 269 22.24 -8.44 11.53
N ARG A 270 21.78 -7.19 11.53
CA ARG A 270 22.59 -6.00 11.82
C ARG A 270 21.88 -5.11 12.82
#